data_AF-A0A7W1F8A2-F1
#
_entry.id   AF-A0A7W1F8A2-F1
#
_cell.length_a   1.000
_cell.length_b   1.000
_cell.length_c   1.000
_cell.angle_alpha   90.00
_cell.angle_beta   90.00
_cell.angle_gamma   90.00
#
_symmetry.space_group_name_H-M   'P 1'
#
loop_
_entity.id
_entity.type
_entity.pdbx_description
1 polymer ?
#
loop_
_entity_poly.entity_id
_entity_poly.type
_entity_poly.pdbx_seq_one_letter_code
_entity_poly.pdbx_strand_id
1 'polypeptide(L)'
;MKLRTLVAPLLALGIAASACANASSTVPGDGQGQGPDHAGGPGDLLLRISTEGGFLPPGYTLTAMPAFSLFGDGTVVTQGAQTEIYPGTALPPMIATPVTEKAIQALLRAAVAAGLDTDREYTDLGSVGIADAGTTVFTLTVDG
;
A
#
# COMPACT_ATOMS: atom_id res chain seq x y z
N MET A 1 -52.25 -25.93 -15.04
CA MET A 1 -51.97 -24.59 -14.46
C MET A 1 -51.26 -24.78 -13.13
N LYS A 2 -50.15 -24.06 -12.86
CA LYS A 2 -49.40 -23.90 -11.57
C LYS A 2 -47.88 -24.16 -11.59
N LEU A 3 -47.26 -24.45 -12.74
CA LEU A 3 -45.78 -24.54 -12.82
C LEU A 3 -45.08 -23.23 -13.19
N ARG A 4 -45.83 -22.20 -13.61
CA ARG A 4 -45.28 -20.91 -14.07
C ARG A 4 -45.11 -19.86 -12.95
N THR A 5 -45.69 -20.09 -11.78
CA THR A 5 -45.76 -19.10 -10.68
C THR A 5 -44.63 -19.20 -9.65
N LEU A 6 -43.73 -20.19 -9.77
CA LEU A 6 -42.59 -20.39 -8.86
C LEU A 6 -41.24 -19.91 -9.40
N VAL A 7 -41.19 -19.47 -10.67
CA VAL A 7 -39.93 -19.03 -11.31
C VAL A 7 -39.54 -17.60 -10.89
N ALA A 8 -40.54 -16.74 -10.64
CA ALA A 8 -40.30 -15.34 -10.27
C ALA A 8 -39.58 -15.14 -8.92
N PRO A 9 -39.93 -15.83 -7.81
CA PRO A 9 -39.25 -15.60 -6.53
C PRO A 9 -37.84 -16.21 -6.47
N LEU A 10 -37.56 -17.30 -7.22
CA LEU A 10 -36.23 -17.90 -7.28
C LEU A 10 -35.23 -17.04 -8.04
N LEU A 11 -35.67 -16.37 -9.12
CA LEU A 11 -34.80 -15.50 -9.92
C LEU A 11 -34.43 -14.21 -9.16
N ALA A 12 -35.36 -13.66 -8.37
CA ALA A 12 -35.10 -12.47 -7.56
C ALA A 12 -34.11 -12.73 -6.40
N LEU A 13 -34.11 -13.93 -5.82
CA LEU A 13 -33.20 -14.29 -4.74
C LEU A 13 -31.76 -14.54 -5.25
N GLY A 14 -31.59 -15.00 -6.50
CA GLY A 14 -30.28 -15.17 -7.12
C GLY A 14 -29.56 -13.85 -7.46
N ILE A 15 -30.33 -12.82 -7.82
CA ILE A 15 -29.77 -11.49 -8.15
C ILE A 15 -29.27 -10.78 -6.89
N ALA A 16 -29.95 -10.96 -5.74
CA ALA A 16 -29.55 -10.35 -4.47
C ALA A 16 -28.26 -10.95 -3.88
N ALA A 17 -27.98 -12.24 -4.11
CA ALA A 17 -26.78 -12.91 -3.60
C ALA A 17 -25.48 -12.48 -4.34
N SER A 18 -25.60 -11.90 -5.53
CA SER A 18 -24.45 -11.52 -6.36
C SER A 18 -23.88 -10.14 -6.01
N ALA A 19 -24.57 -9.35 -5.18
CA ALA A 19 -24.13 -8.00 -4.79
C ALA A 19 -23.05 -7.99 -3.69
N CYS A 20 -22.85 -9.10 -2.97
CA CYS A 20 -21.79 -9.26 -1.97
C CYS A 20 -20.61 -10.11 -2.47
N ALA A 21 -20.69 -10.64 -3.69
CA ALA A 21 -19.52 -11.19 -4.33
C ALA A 21 -18.68 -9.98 -4.80
N ASN A 22 -17.68 -9.61 -4.00
CA ASN A 22 -16.51 -8.89 -4.51
C ASN A 22 -15.94 -9.79 -5.61
N ALA A 23 -16.41 -9.60 -6.84
CA ALA A 23 -15.71 -10.06 -8.01
C ALA A 23 -14.36 -9.35 -7.94
N SER A 24 -13.33 -10.08 -7.49
CA SER A 24 -11.96 -9.79 -7.83
C SER A 24 -11.96 -9.58 -9.32
N SER A 25 -12.00 -8.30 -9.70
CA SER A 25 -12.10 -7.89 -11.08
C SER A 25 -10.72 -8.12 -11.63
N THR A 26 -10.45 -9.34 -12.08
CA THR A 26 -9.37 -9.59 -13.02
C THR A 26 -9.81 -8.90 -14.31
N VAL A 27 -9.69 -7.58 -14.33
CA VAL A 27 -9.79 -6.80 -15.55
C VAL A 27 -8.64 -7.32 -16.42
N PRO A 28 -8.91 -7.95 -17.57
CA PRO A 28 -7.86 -8.16 -18.55
C PRO A 28 -7.41 -6.75 -18.94
N GLY A 29 -6.22 -6.37 -18.51
CA GLY A 29 -5.64 -5.08 -18.87
C GLY A 29 -5.48 -5.03 -20.38
N ASP A 30 -6.40 -4.36 -21.07
CA ASP A 30 -6.16 -3.86 -22.42
C ASP A 30 -4.98 -2.90 -22.31
N GLY A 31 -3.82 -3.35 -22.80
CA GLY A 31 -2.51 -2.77 -22.57
C GLY A 31 -2.40 -1.26 -22.84
N GLN A 32 -2.60 -0.47 -21.78
CA GLN A 32 -1.83 0.74 -21.51
C GLN A 32 -1.10 0.61 -20.17
N GLY A 33 -0.53 -0.58 -20.00
CA GLY A 33 0.40 -0.97 -18.95
C GLY A 33 1.75 -1.24 -19.58
N GLN A 34 2.79 -0.85 -18.86
CA GLN A 34 4.10 -1.49 -18.81
C GLN A 34 4.79 -0.89 -17.58
N GLY A 35 4.11 -0.95 -16.44
CA GLY A 35 4.81 -1.00 -15.16
C GLY A 35 4.92 -2.48 -14.73
N PRO A 36 5.66 -2.76 -13.66
CA PRO A 36 5.77 -4.10 -13.11
C PRO A 36 4.40 -4.70 -12.78
N ASP A 37 4.28 -6.01 -12.88
CA ASP A 37 3.10 -6.71 -12.41
C ASP A 37 3.03 -6.59 -10.88
N HIS A 38 1.83 -6.54 -10.31
CA HIS A 38 1.66 -6.45 -8.87
C HIS A 38 0.39 -7.13 -8.38
N ALA A 39 0.39 -7.52 -7.11
CA ALA A 39 -0.82 -8.01 -6.46
C ALA A 39 -1.81 -6.86 -6.21
N GLY A 40 -3.11 -7.16 -6.27
CA GLY A 40 -4.18 -6.14 -6.29
C GLY A 40 -5.05 -6.09 -5.03
N GLY A 41 -4.70 -6.84 -3.99
CA GLY A 41 -5.47 -6.96 -2.77
C GLY A 41 -5.21 -5.81 -1.77
N PRO A 42 -6.15 -5.56 -0.85
CA PRO A 42 -6.03 -4.50 0.16
C PRO A 42 -4.96 -4.74 1.22
N GLY A 43 -4.47 -5.98 1.34
CA GLY A 43 -3.34 -6.33 2.21
C GLY A 43 -2.00 -6.41 1.50
N ASP A 44 -2.00 -6.27 0.16
CA ASP A 44 -0.81 -6.48 -0.64
C ASP A 44 0.03 -5.21 -0.65
N LEU A 45 1.12 -5.19 0.12
CA LEU A 45 2.03 -4.06 0.17
C LEU A 45 2.81 -3.95 -1.13
N LEU A 46 2.69 -2.82 -1.84
CA LEU A 46 3.43 -2.57 -3.07
C LEU A 46 4.68 -1.73 -2.85
N LEU A 47 4.56 -0.64 -2.08
CA LEU A 47 5.68 0.25 -1.77
C LEU A 47 5.58 0.76 -0.34
N ARG A 48 6.66 0.70 0.42
CA ARG A 48 6.78 1.29 1.75
C ARG A 48 8.03 2.16 1.86
N ILE A 49 7.89 3.25 2.61
CA ILE A 49 9.01 4.10 3.04
C ILE A 49 8.95 4.21 4.56
N SER A 50 9.98 3.74 5.24
CA SER A 50 10.16 3.83 6.69
C SER A 50 11.50 4.47 7.03
N THR A 51 11.63 4.94 8.27
CA THR A 51 12.92 5.32 8.84
C THR A 51 13.20 4.41 10.02
N GLU A 52 14.37 3.77 10.01
CA GLU A 52 14.78 2.76 10.99
C GLU A 52 16.13 3.12 11.62
N GLY A 53 16.46 2.50 12.76
CA GLY A 53 17.72 2.77 13.46
C GLY A 53 17.78 4.17 14.09
N GLY A 54 18.98 4.76 14.12
CA GLY A 54 19.24 6.02 14.80
C GLY A 54 19.37 5.89 16.33
N PHE A 55 19.59 7.01 17.01
CA PHE A 55 19.77 7.04 18.47
C PHE A 55 18.44 7.35 19.19
N LEU A 56 17.55 6.37 19.20
CA LEU A 56 16.19 6.48 19.73
C LEU A 56 16.04 5.79 21.09
N PRO A 57 15.14 6.25 21.97
CA PRO A 57 14.91 5.63 23.27
C PRO A 57 14.33 4.20 23.13
N PRO A 58 14.54 3.32 24.12
CA PRO A 58 13.95 1.98 24.12
C PRO A 58 12.43 2.03 23.92
N GLY A 59 11.93 1.19 23.02
CA GLY A 59 10.50 1.10 22.72
C GLY A 59 9.98 2.09 21.68
N TYR A 60 10.78 3.04 21.19
CA TYR A 60 10.36 3.98 20.14
C TYR A 60 9.85 3.26 18.88
N THR A 61 10.48 2.15 18.50
CA THR A 61 10.09 1.33 17.35
C THR A 61 8.65 0.79 17.44
N LEU A 62 8.09 0.66 18.64
CA LEU A 62 6.71 0.19 18.83
C LEU A 62 5.66 1.18 18.29
N THR A 63 6.05 2.44 18.15
CA THR A 63 5.20 3.55 17.69
C THR A 63 5.72 4.17 16.39
N ALA A 64 6.80 3.63 15.82
CA ALA A 64 7.38 4.09 14.57
C ALA A 64 6.50 3.63 13.39
N MET A 65 5.69 4.53 12.87
CA MET A 65 4.87 4.27 11.68
C MET A 65 5.66 4.56 10.40
N PRO A 66 5.42 3.80 9.30
CA PRO A 66 5.96 4.16 8.00
C PRO A 66 5.47 5.55 7.57
N ALA A 67 6.32 6.33 6.93
CA ALA A 67 5.96 7.62 6.36
C ALA A 67 4.99 7.46 5.17
N PHE A 68 5.13 6.35 4.45
CA PHE A 68 4.33 6.02 3.26
C PHE A 68 4.11 4.52 3.14
N SER A 69 2.91 4.11 2.76
CA SER A 69 2.62 2.74 2.30
C SER A 69 1.57 2.78 1.18
N LEU A 70 1.85 2.13 0.06
CA LEU A 70 0.91 1.91 -1.05
C LEU A 70 0.52 0.42 -1.06
N PHE A 71 -0.78 0.16 -1.11
CA PHE A 71 -1.36 -1.18 -1.19
C PHE A 71 -1.94 -1.49 -2.57
N GLY A 72 -2.10 -2.78 -2.86
CA GLY A 72 -2.53 -3.33 -4.15
C GLY A 72 -3.92 -2.88 -4.59
N ASP A 73 -4.80 -2.58 -3.64
CA ASP A 73 -6.14 -2.03 -3.90
C ASP A 73 -6.13 -0.52 -4.25
N GLY A 74 -4.96 0.11 -4.28
CA GLY A 74 -4.79 1.55 -4.50
C GLY A 74 -4.95 2.38 -3.24
N THR A 75 -4.94 1.79 -2.05
CA THR A 75 -4.92 2.55 -0.79
C THR A 75 -3.51 3.06 -0.51
N VAL A 76 -3.33 4.39 -0.44
CA VAL A 76 -2.11 5.03 0.07
C VAL A 76 -2.32 5.45 1.51
N VAL A 77 -1.45 5.03 2.41
CA VAL A 77 -1.45 5.42 3.81
C VAL A 77 -0.23 6.30 4.11
N THR A 78 -0.48 7.50 4.64
CA THR A 78 0.56 8.44 5.09
C THR A 78 0.24 8.95 6.49
N GLN A 79 1.26 9.42 7.20
CA GLN A 79 1.03 10.10 8.47
C GLN A 79 0.37 11.47 8.25
N GLY A 80 -0.62 11.79 9.07
CA GLY A 80 -1.31 13.08 9.08
C GLY A 80 -0.60 14.12 9.94
N ALA A 81 -1.11 15.35 9.88
CA ALA A 81 -0.62 16.42 10.74
C ALA A 81 -0.90 16.11 12.23
N GLN A 82 0.06 16.42 13.08
CA GLN A 82 -0.06 16.32 14.54
C GLN A 82 0.62 17.50 15.21
N THR A 83 0.24 17.77 16.45
CA THR A 83 0.95 18.72 17.31
C THR A 83 2.25 18.12 17.83
N GLU A 84 3.32 18.93 17.90
CA GLU A 84 4.60 18.57 18.51
C GLU A 84 4.51 18.49 20.04
N ILE A 85 3.80 17.48 20.55
CA ILE A 85 3.66 17.16 21.98
C ILE A 85 4.53 15.94 22.27
N TYR A 86 5.37 16.00 23.31
CA TYR A 86 6.26 14.90 23.69
C TYR A 86 5.99 14.39 25.11
N PRO A 87 5.77 13.06 25.29
CA PRO A 87 5.67 12.04 24.25
C PRO A 87 4.37 12.17 23.43
N GLY A 88 4.45 11.84 22.14
CA GLY A 88 3.32 11.83 21.22
C GLY A 88 2.36 10.67 21.46
N THR A 89 1.28 10.61 20.69
CA THR A 89 0.35 9.46 20.73
C THR A 89 1.02 8.21 20.18
N ALA A 90 0.70 7.04 20.77
CA ALA A 90 1.28 5.77 20.34
C ALA A 90 0.96 5.44 18.87
N LEU A 91 -0.22 5.85 18.40
CA LEU A 91 -0.60 5.84 16.99
C LEU A 91 -0.82 7.30 16.56
N PRO A 92 0.05 7.88 15.72
CA PRO A 92 -0.22 9.19 15.13
C PRO A 92 -1.43 9.10 14.18
N PRO A 93 -2.06 10.23 13.84
CA PRO A 93 -3.09 10.25 12.80
C PRO A 93 -2.55 9.64 11.51
N MET A 94 -3.28 8.68 10.93
CA MET A 94 -2.96 8.08 9.64
C MET A 94 -4.05 8.45 8.64
N ILE A 95 -3.66 8.84 7.44
CA ILE A 95 -4.55 9.25 6.36
C ILE A 95 -4.50 8.17 5.28
N ALA A 96 -5.65 7.58 4.97
CA ALA A 96 -5.83 6.67 3.84
C ALA A 96 -6.42 7.44 2.66
N THR A 97 -5.72 7.43 1.53
CA THR A 97 -6.11 8.12 0.29
C THR A 97 -6.19 7.11 -0.85
N PRO A 98 -7.35 6.95 -1.51
CA PRO A 98 -7.46 6.08 -2.67
C PRO A 98 -6.75 6.72 -3.87
N VAL A 99 -6.07 5.91 -4.66
CA VAL A 99 -5.46 6.31 -5.93
C VAL A 99 -5.92 5.42 -7.07
N THR A 100 -5.86 5.95 -8.28
CA THR A 100 -6.21 5.20 -9.49
C THR A 100 -5.11 4.21 -9.85
N GLU A 101 -5.45 3.12 -10.55
CA GLU A 101 -4.48 2.18 -11.14
C GLU A 101 -3.38 2.88 -11.95
N LYS A 102 -3.74 3.89 -12.75
CA LYS A 102 -2.77 4.71 -13.50
C LYS A 102 -1.70 5.34 -12.60
N ALA A 103 -2.07 5.73 -11.38
CA ALA A 103 -1.17 6.33 -10.40
C ALA A 103 -0.30 5.27 -9.72
N ILE A 104 -0.86 4.09 -9.40
CA ILE A 104 -0.09 2.92 -8.91
C ILE A 104 1.04 2.62 -9.90
N GLN A 105 0.68 2.41 -11.16
CA GLN A 105 1.62 2.11 -12.23
C GLN A 105 2.68 3.19 -12.44
N ALA A 106 2.32 4.47 -12.24
CA ALA A 106 3.28 5.57 -12.31
C ALA A 106 4.29 5.53 -11.15
N LEU A 107 3.83 5.21 -9.93
CA LEU A 107 4.70 5.08 -8.75
C LEU A 107 5.63 3.87 -8.88
N LEU A 108 5.11 2.71 -9.29
CA LEU A 108 5.93 1.51 -9.46
C LEU A 108 7.02 1.70 -10.52
N ARG A 109 6.68 2.30 -11.68
CA ARG A 109 7.70 2.65 -12.68
C ARG A 109 8.75 3.61 -12.14
N ALA A 110 8.36 4.59 -11.33
CA ALA A 110 9.32 5.53 -10.73
C ALA A 110 10.24 4.81 -9.73
N ALA A 111 9.71 3.88 -8.94
CA ALA A 111 10.49 3.08 -8.00
C ALA A 111 11.52 2.19 -8.72
N VAL A 112 11.10 1.49 -9.78
CA VAL A 112 12.01 0.69 -10.62
C VAL A 112 13.05 1.57 -11.30
N ALA A 113 12.64 2.72 -11.86
CA ALA A 113 13.59 3.65 -12.50
C ALA A 113 14.62 4.23 -11.50
N ALA A 114 14.26 4.31 -10.21
CA ALA A 114 15.17 4.68 -9.13
C ALA A 114 16.05 3.52 -8.64
N GLY A 115 15.90 2.32 -9.20
CA GLY A 115 16.65 1.12 -8.85
C GLY A 115 16.24 0.50 -7.51
N LEU A 116 14.98 0.70 -7.08
CA LEU A 116 14.41 0.12 -5.86
C LEU A 116 13.93 -1.32 -6.03
N ASP A 117 14.00 -1.87 -7.24
CA ASP A 117 13.70 -3.25 -7.61
C ASP A 117 14.84 -4.22 -7.30
N THR A 118 15.95 -3.70 -6.78
CA THR A 118 17.08 -4.51 -6.31
C THR A 118 17.46 -4.08 -4.90
N ASP A 119 17.75 -5.05 -4.02
CA ASP A 119 18.27 -4.76 -2.69
C ASP A 119 19.61 -4.00 -2.80
N ARG A 120 19.64 -2.81 -2.19
CA ARG A 120 20.82 -1.96 -2.15
C ARG A 120 20.90 -1.23 -0.81
N GLU A 121 22.12 -1.06 -0.33
CA GLU A 121 22.42 -0.23 0.83
C GLU A 121 23.26 0.96 0.38
N TYR A 122 22.84 2.16 0.75
CA TYR A 122 23.52 3.41 0.41
C TYR A 122 24.23 3.95 1.65
N THR A 123 25.36 3.34 2.01
CA THR A 123 26.11 3.66 3.26
C THR A 123 27.14 4.76 3.10
N ASP A 124 27.61 5.03 1.88
CA ASP A 124 28.54 6.12 1.58
C ASP A 124 27.79 7.43 1.30
N LEU A 125 27.29 8.05 2.37
CA LEU A 125 26.64 9.37 2.32
C LEU A 125 27.64 10.52 2.54
N GLY A 126 28.94 10.25 2.42
CA GLY A 126 30.04 11.20 2.62
C GLY A 126 30.92 10.91 3.84
N SER A 127 31.90 11.78 4.06
CA SER A 127 32.98 11.57 5.04
C SER A 127 32.61 11.87 6.50
N VAL A 128 31.39 12.33 6.76
CA VAL A 128 30.90 12.67 8.11
C VAL A 128 29.71 11.77 8.42
N GLY A 129 29.96 10.67 9.12
CA GLY A 129 28.90 9.84 9.68
C GLY A 129 28.20 10.58 10.83
N ILE A 130 26.87 10.72 10.74
CA ILE A 130 26.03 11.25 11.81
C ILE A 130 25.54 10.07 12.65
N ALA A 131 26.07 9.92 13.86
CA ALA A 131 25.88 8.70 14.68
C ALA A 131 24.41 8.46 15.09
N ASP A 132 23.61 9.51 15.18
CA ASP A 132 22.21 9.47 15.56
C ASP A 132 21.24 9.45 14.37
N ALA A 133 21.75 9.52 13.12
CA ALA A 133 20.91 9.48 11.94
C ALA A 133 20.25 8.11 11.76
N GLY A 134 18.95 8.13 11.48
CA GLY A 134 18.23 6.95 11.03
C GLY A 134 18.50 6.66 9.55
N THR A 135 18.19 5.43 9.14
CA THR A 135 18.25 4.97 7.75
C THR A 135 16.85 5.00 7.15
N THR A 136 16.68 5.67 6.01
CA THR A 136 15.45 5.54 5.22
C THR A 136 15.47 4.20 4.48
N VAL A 137 14.47 3.37 4.74
CA VAL A 137 14.30 2.05 4.13
C VAL A 137 13.15 2.11 3.14
N PHE A 138 13.41 1.61 1.94
CA PHE A 138 12.41 1.42 0.89
C PHE A 138 12.12 -0.07 0.76
N THR A 139 10.86 -0.44 0.69
CA THR A 139 10.44 -1.82 0.38
C THR A 139 9.53 -1.78 -0.82
N LEU A 140 9.90 -2.48 -1.90
CA LEU A 140 9.12 -2.62 -3.11
C LEU A 140 8.72 -4.10 -3.28
N THR A 141 7.45 -4.36 -3.55
CA THR A 141 6.94 -5.70 -3.87
C THR A 141 6.26 -5.64 -5.23
N VAL A 142 6.88 -6.24 -6.23
CA VAL A 142 6.39 -6.32 -7.61
C VAL A 142 6.84 -7.66 -8.22
N ASP A 143 6.15 -8.10 -9.27
CA ASP A 143 6.46 -9.28 -10.08
C ASP A 143 6.39 -10.66 -9.37
N GLY A 144 5.71 -10.74 -8.22
CA GLY A 144 5.45 -11.99 -7.49
C GLY A 144 6.50 -12.30 -6.42
#